data_AF-A0A7S3J190-F1
#
_entry.id   AF-A0A7S3J190-F1
#
_cell.length_a   1.000
_cell.length_b   1.000
_cell.length_c   1.000
_cell.angle_alpha   90.00
_cell.angle_beta   90.00
_cell.angle_gamma   90.00
#
_symmetry.space_group_name_H-M   'P 1'
#
loop_
_entity.id
_entity.type
_entity.pdbx_description
1 polymer ?
#
loop_
_entity_poly.entity_id
_entity_poly.type
_entity_poly.pdbx_seq_one_letter_code
_entity_poly.pdbx_strand_id
1 'polypeptide(L)'
;KILNMKQRLTAIDIRALVMTLKRKIMSLRVANIYDISNKLYLFKLAAKGNKEFLLIEAGIRMHTTGFVKNKNGIPSGFSMKLRKHLRTKRVEDIRQVGIDRVVDITLGQGEAAYHILIEFYASGNLILTDANYTIISLLRTHRYDEDTRCAVGEVYPFTHAANLSLDSIISDKAGIEKMLQESEVKPEETDDQASKKQKKKKKRKGEGSIKDTLIKMVPYMTPIMADHCLFEVGLDQNDDLDLDDDVMVEKLIKAALLC
;
A
#
# COMPACT_ATOMS: atom_id res chain seq x y z
N LYS A 1 -19.44 14.05 18.26
CA LYS A 1 -19.16 13.93 16.81
C LYS A 1 -18.54 12.58 16.56
N ILE A 2 -19.27 11.65 15.94
CA ILE A 2 -18.68 10.39 15.46
C ILE A 2 -17.70 10.81 14.35
N LEU A 3 -16.40 10.57 14.55
CA LEU A 3 -15.42 10.73 13.49
C LEU A 3 -15.88 9.83 12.33
N ASN A 4 -16.17 10.40 11.17
CA ASN A 4 -16.41 9.62 9.96
C ASN A 4 -15.15 8.78 9.72
N MET A 5 -15.21 7.48 9.98
CA MET A 5 -14.09 6.59 9.67
C MET A 5 -13.88 6.60 8.17
N LYS A 6 -12.63 6.85 7.75
CA LYS A 6 -12.22 6.71 6.37
C LYS A 6 -12.54 5.28 5.91
N GLN A 7 -13.40 5.16 4.89
CA GLN A 7 -13.93 3.86 4.48
C GLN A 7 -12.91 2.99 3.72
N ARG A 8 -11.87 3.61 3.14
CA ARG A 8 -10.82 2.94 2.38
C ARG A 8 -9.48 3.55 2.69
N LEU A 9 -8.52 2.70 3.06
CA LEU A 9 -7.12 3.08 3.21
C LEU A 9 -6.48 3.20 1.82
N THR A 10 -5.79 4.32 1.57
CA THR A 10 -4.93 4.55 0.41
C THR A 10 -3.54 3.95 0.66
N ALA A 11 -2.69 3.86 -0.38
CA ALA A 11 -1.32 3.38 -0.22
C ALA A 11 -0.52 4.19 0.83
N ILE A 12 -0.68 5.52 0.85
CA ILE A 12 -0.06 6.37 1.86
C ILE A 12 -0.61 6.10 3.27
N ASP A 13 -1.92 5.83 3.41
CA ASP A 13 -2.47 5.45 4.71
C ASP A 13 -1.83 4.15 5.20
N ILE A 14 -1.61 3.18 4.29
CA ILE A 14 -0.92 1.93 4.59
C ILE A 14 0.52 2.19 5.04
N ARG A 15 1.26 3.06 4.35
CA ARG A 15 2.62 3.45 4.74
C ARG A 15 2.68 4.03 6.15
N ALA A 16 1.84 5.01 6.46
CA ALA A 16 1.76 5.64 7.77
C ALA A 16 1.34 4.65 8.88
N LEU A 17 0.40 3.76 8.55
CA LEU A 17 -0.08 2.70 9.42
C LEU A 17 1.03 1.70 9.74
N VAL A 18 1.78 1.23 8.74
CA VAL A 18 2.91 0.32 8.91
C VAL A 18 3.97 0.95 9.81
N MET A 19 4.36 2.20 9.57
CA MET A 19 5.35 2.90 10.41
C MET A 19 4.89 3.03 11.87
N THR A 20 3.59 3.28 12.08
CA THR A 20 3.02 3.39 13.43
C THR A 20 2.98 2.03 14.12
N LEU A 21 2.56 0.97 13.42
CA LEU A 21 2.49 -0.37 13.97
C LEU A 21 3.88 -0.94 14.25
N LYS A 22 4.86 -0.73 13.37
CA LYS A 22 6.24 -1.21 13.54
C LYS A 22 6.82 -0.78 14.89
N ARG A 23 6.58 0.46 15.32
CA ARG A 23 7.03 0.95 16.63
C ARG A 23 6.37 0.25 17.82
N LYS A 24 5.16 -0.31 17.65
CA LYS A 24 4.37 -0.92 18.73
C LYS A 24 4.53 -2.43 18.83
N ILE A 25 4.56 -3.13 17.70
CA ILE A 25 4.37 -4.59 17.67
C ILE A 25 5.65 -5.38 17.45
N MET A 26 6.74 -4.73 17.03
CA MET A 26 8.01 -5.40 16.78
C MET A 26 8.50 -6.14 18.02
N SER A 27 9.12 -7.31 17.81
CA SER A 27 9.62 -8.21 18.87
C SER A 27 8.56 -8.79 19.83
N LEU A 28 7.28 -8.42 19.71
CA LEU A 28 6.20 -9.10 20.45
C LEU A 28 5.94 -10.49 19.86
N ARG A 29 5.47 -11.42 20.71
CA ARG A 29 5.09 -12.77 20.27
C ARG A 29 3.60 -12.92 20.15
N VAL A 30 3.14 -13.71 19.18
CA VAL A 30 1.73 -14.08 19.04
C VAL A 30 1.33 -14.98 20.21
N ALA A 31 0.66 -14.41 21.21
CA ALA A 31 0.13 -15.16 22.35
C ALA A 31 -1.17 -15.88 21.98
N ASN A 32 -2.05 -15.22 21.24
CA ASN A 32 -3.28 -15.82 20.76
C ASN A 32 -3.84 -15.07 19.54
N ILE A 33 -4.74 -15.72 18.81
CA ILE A 33 -5.47 -15.11 17.69
C ILE A 33 -6.96 -15.38 17.93
N TYR A 34 -7.77 -14.34 17.99
CA TYR A 34 -9.23 -14.45 18.16
C TYR A 34 -9.93 -14.24 16.83
N ASP A 35 -10.95 -15.05 16.59
CA ASP A 35 -11.84 -14.98 15.44
C ASP A 35 -13.08 -14.19 15.86
N ILE A 36 -13.22 -12.95 15.38
CA ILE A 36 -14.33 -12.07 15.77
C ILE A 36 -15.46 -12.16 14.75
N SER A 37 -15.13 -12.21 13.47
CA SER A 37 -16.05 -12.43 12.35
C SER A 37 -15.28 -12.91 11.11
N ASN A 38 -15.99 -13.24 10.03
CA ASN A 38 -15.44 -13.81 8.79
C ASN A 38 -14.20 -13.08 8.22
N LYS A 39 -14.09 -11.76 8.43
CA LYS A 39 -12.96 -10.95 7.95
C LYS A 39 -12.20 -10.22 9.07
N LEU A 40 -12.60 -10.39 10.33
CA LEU A 40 -12.10 -9.63 11.47
C LEU A 40 -11.41 -10.54 12.49
N TYR A 41 -10.11 -10.33 12.64
CA TYR A 41 -9.25 -11.12 13.53
C TYR A 41 -8.55 -10.20 14.52
N LEU A 42 -8.34 -10.70 15.74
CA LEU A 42 -7.61 -9.98 16.79
C LEU A 42 -6.40 -10.80 17.22
N PHE A 43 -5.21 -10.29 16.90
CA PHE A 43 -3.94 -10.89 17.28
C PHE A 43 -3.53 -10.31 18.63
N LYS A 44 -3.49 -11.16 19.66
CA LYS A 44 -2.91 -10.81 20.95
C LYS A 44 -1.41 -11.02 20.87
N LEU A 45 -0.67 -9.93 20.89
CA LEU A 45 0.79 -9.89 20.86
C LEU A 45 1.31 -9.55 22.26
N ALA A 46 2.33 -10.26 22.74
CA ALA A 46 2.89 -10.00 24.06
C ALA A 46 4.38 -10.36 24.14
N ALA A 47 5.13 -9.58 24.91
CA ALA A 47 6.49 -9.90 25.36
C ALA A 47 6.83 -9.08 26.62
N LYS A 48 7.42 -9.71 27.65
CA LYS A 48 8.00 -9.04 28.83
C LYS A 48 7.13 -7.89 29.40
N GLY A 49 5.88 -8.16 29.73
CA GLY A 49 4.95 -7.16 30.29
C GLY A 49 4.33 -6.19 29.28
N ASN A 50 4.88 -6.07 28.07
CA ASN A 50 4.23 -5.37 26.95
C ASN A 50 3.20 -6.29 26.28
N LYS A 51 2.01 -5.74 26.01
CA LYS A 51 0.88 -6.45 25.42
C LYS A 51 0.11 -5.51 24.49
N GLU A 52 -0.04 -5.94 23.25
CA GLU A 52 -0.79 -5.25 22.22
C GLU A 52 -1.86 -6.16 21.64
N PHE A 53 -3.01 -5.59 21.27
CA PHE A 53 -4.06 -6.30 20.54
C PHE A 53 -4.19 -5.69 19.15
N LEU A 54 -3.65 -6.37 18.14
CA LEU A 54 -3.70 -5.95 16.76
C LEU A 54 -4.99 -6.46 16.11
N LEU A 55 -5.91 -5.55 15.82
CA LEU A 55 -7.14 -5.84 15.10
C LEU A 55 -6.88 -5.73 13.59
N ILE A 56 -7.26 -6.77 12.85
CA ILE A 56 -7.08 -6.87 11.40
C ILE A 56 -8.43 -7.17 10.78
N GLU A 57 -8.90 -6.26 9.93
CA GLU A 57 -10.10 -6.42 9.12
C GLU A 57 -9.74 -6.37 7.64
N ALA A 58 -9.75 -7.54 6.99
CA ALA A 58 -9.32 -7.67 5.59
C ALA A 58 -10.10 -6.72 4.68
N GLY A 59 -9.39 -5.93 3.86
CA GLY A 59 -9.99 -4.95 2.94
C GLY A 59 -10.36 -3.60 3.57
N ILE A 60 -10.30 -3.46 4.90
CA ILE A 60 -10.88 -2.30 5.60
C ILE A 60 -9.85 -1.59 6.47
N ARG A 61 -9.29 -2.24 7.49
CA ARG A 61 -8.47 -1.57 8.51
C ARG A 61 -7.54 -2.51 9.26
N MET A 62 -6.48 -1.93 9.81
CA MET A 62 -5.57 -2.62 10.73
C MET A 62 -5.05 -1.63 11.79
N HIS A 63 -5.19 -1.95 13.07
CA HIS A 63 -4.75 -1.06 14.15
C HIS A 63 -4.68 -1.79 15.50
N THR A 64 -3.90 -1.25 16.45
CA THR A 64 -3.93 -1.68 17.85
C THR A 64 -5.19 -1.17 18.55
N THR A 65 -5.81 -1.97 19.41
CA THR A 65 -7.00 -1.58 20.18
C THR A 65 -6.90 -1.98 21.65
N GLY A 66 -7.45 -1.16 22.55
CA GLY A 66 -7.66 -1.53 23.95
C GLY A 66 -8.93 -2.38 24.16
N PHE A 67 -9.81 -2.44 23.16
CA PHE A 67 -11.09 -3.13 23.27
C PHE A 67 -10.95 -4.59 22.84
N VAL A 68 -11.09 -5.49 23.82
CA VAL A 68 -11.03 -6.94 23.59
C VAL A 68 -12.44 -7.51 23.68
N LYS A 69 -13.11 -7.69 22.53
CA LYS A 69 -14.38 -8.41 22.47
C LYS A 69 -14.08 -9.88 22.21
N ASN A 70 -14.23 -10.72 23.23
CA ASN A 70 -14.14 -12.16 23.04
C ASN A 70 -15.55 -12.69 22.72
N LYS A 71 -15.78 -13.13 21.48
CA LYS A 71 -16.96 -13.94 21.18
C LYS A 71 -16.59 -15.40 21.44
N ASN A 72 -17.31 -16.03 22.36
CA ASN A 72 -17.20 -17.47 22.61
C ASN A 72 -17.93 -18.21 21.49
N GLY A 73 -17.25 -18.41 20.37
CA GLY A 73 -17.71 -19.22 19.24
C GLY A 73 -16.64 -20.22 18.82
N ILE A 74 -17.04 -21.26 18.09
CA ILE A 74 -16.10 -22.22 17.49
C ILE A 74 -15.22 -21.45 16.50
N PRO A 75 -13.88 -21.49 16.64
CA PRO A 75 -12.97 -20.78 15.73
C PRO A 75 -13.08 -21.36 14.31
N SER A 76 -13.00 -20.51 13.29
CA SER A 76 -12.98 -20.96 11.89
C SER A 76 -11.76 -21.84 11.59
N GLY A 77 -11.85 -22.63 10.51
CA GLY A 77 -10.72 -23.42 10.01
C GLY A 77 -9.49 -22.57 9.72
N PHE A 78 -9.69 -21.35 9.20
CA PHE A 78 -8.63 -20.38 8.98
C PHE A 78 -7.99 -19.92 10.31
N SER A 79 -8.80 -19.56 11.30
CA SER A 79 -8.32 -19.18 12.64
C SER A 79 -7.52 -20.31 13.31
N MET A 80 -7.94 -21.56 13.14
CA MET A 80 -7.19 -22.72 13.62
C MET A 80 -5.83 -22.87 12.93
N LYS A 81 -5.76 -22.69 11.60
CA LYS A 81 -4.48 -22.68 10.86
C LYS A 81 -3.55 -21.57 11.35
N LEU A 82 -4.06 -20.36 11.48
CA LEU A 82 -3.29 -19.24 12.04
C LEU A 82 -2.71 -19.58 13.42
N ARG A 83 -3.54 -20.11 14.33
CA ARG A 83 -3.09 -20.51 15.68
C ARG A 83 -2.03 -21.61 15.64
N LYS A 84 -2.19 -22.60 14.75
CA LYS A 84 -1.25 -23.72 14.59
C LYS A 84 0.14 -23.23 14.18
N HIS A 85 0.20 -22.30 13.22
CA HIS A 85 1.48 -21.88 12.63
C HIS A 85 2.12 -20.68 13.34
N LEU A 86 1.32 -19.75 13.88
CA LEU A 86 1.81 -18.46 14.34
C LEU A 86 1.97 -18.33 15.85
N ARG A 87 1.27 -19.12 16.67
CA ARG A 87 1.40 -19.01 18.14
C ARG A 87 2.86 -19.14 18.55
N THR A 88 3.26 -18.30 19.51
CA THR A 88 4.63 -18.15 20.04
C THR A 88 5.67 -17.57 19.08
N LYS A 89 5.36 -17.43 17.78
CA LYS A 89 6.24 -16.75 16.82
C LYS A 89 6.36 -15.27 17.17
N ARG A 90 7.56 -14.72 17.00
CA ARG A 90 7.90 -13.32 17.23
C ARG A 90 7.66 -12.52 15.96
N VAL A 91 7.10 -11.31 16.09
CA VAL A 91 7.04 -10.35 14.98
C VAL A 91 8.46 -9.85 14.69
N GLU A 92 8.98 -10.25 13.55
CA GLU A 92 10.32 -9.88 13.06
C GLU A 92 10.29 -8.65 12.17
N ASP A 93 9.21 -8.50 11.38
CA ASP A 93 9.04 -7.31 10.55
C ASP A 93 7.57 -7.04 10.25
N ILE A 94 7.29 -5.79 9.88
CA ILE A 94 6.07 -5.35 9.22
C ILE A 94 6.45 -4.33 8.16
N ARG A 95 6.00 -4.54 6.93
CA ARG A 95 6.31 -3.69 5.78
C ARG A 95 5.15 -3.58 4.81
N GLN A 96 5.09 -2.46 4.09
CA GLN A 96 4.29 -2.35 2.88
C GLN A 96 4.99 -3.12 1.76
N VAL A 97 4.22 -3.84 0.94
CA VAL A 97 4.74 -4.56 -0.23
C VAL A 97 4.67 -3.62 -1.43
N GLY A 98 5.83 -3.29 -1.99
CA GLY A 98 5.93 -2.26 -3.03
C GLY A 98 5.39 -0.92 -2.53
N ILE A 99 4.62 -0.23 -3.37
CA ILE A 99 3.85 0.98 -3.04
C ILE A 99 2.34 0.75 -3.10
N ASP A 100 1.91 -0.52 -3.10
CA ASP A 100 0.49 -0.88 -3.14
C ASP A 100 -0.08 -1.09 -1.73
N ARG A 101 -1.38 -1.37 -1.64
CA ARG A 101 -2.14 -1.51 -0.42
C ARG A 101 -2.11 -2.93 0.13
N VAL A 102 -0.91 -3.48 0.20
CA VAL A 102 -0.61 -4.80 0.74
C VAL A 102 0.41 -4.67 1.86
N VAL A 103 0.14 -5.31 2.99
CA VAL A 103 1.06 -5.35 4.13
C VAL A 103 1.54 -6.78 4.34
N ASP A 104 2.83 -6.95 4.57
CA ASP A 104 3.48 -8.20 4.96
C ASP A 104 3.94 -8.08 6.42
N ILE A 105 3.45 -8.98 7.28
CA ILE A 105 3.96 -9.18 8.64
C ILE A 105 4.75 -10.48 8.69
N THR A 106 6.05 -10.39 8.96
CA THR A 106 6.94 -11.54 9.12
C THR A 106 6.96 -12.03 10.57
N LEU A 107 6.70 -13.32 10.77
CA LEU A 107 6.58 -13.98 12.06
C LEU A 107 7.56 -15.15 12.17
N GLY A 108 8.58 -15.04 13.02
CA GLY A 108 9.70 -15.98 13.08
C GLY A 108 10.80 -15.70 12.05
N GLN A 109 11.88 -16.48 12.10
CA GLN A 109 13.09 -16.24 11.31
C GLN A 109 13.49 -17.48 10.50
N GLY A 110 14.21 -17.25 9.39
CA GLY A 110 14.73 -18.30 8.52
C GLY A 110 13.62 -19.20 7.96
N GLU A 111 13.91 -20.49 7.84
CA GLU A 111 12.96 -21.49 7.31
C GLU A 111 11.72 -21.68 8.20
N ALA A 112 11.80 -21.28 9.47
CA ALA A 112 10.68 -21.35 10.41
C ALA A 112 9.83 -20.06 10.42
N ALA A 113 10.08 -19.12 9.49
CA ALA A 113 9.28 -17.93 9.31
C ALA A 113 7.93 -18.25 8.64
N TYR A 114 6.94 -17.44 8.97
CA TYR A 114 5.64 -17.39 8.31
C TYR A 114 5.32 -15.94 8.00
N HIS A 115 4.53 -15.71 6.96
CA HIS A 115 4.06 -14.38 6.61
C HIS A 115 2.55 -14.27 6.73
N ILE A 116 2.10 -13.10 7.15
CA ILE A 116 0.71 -12.69 7.09
C ILE A 116 0.61 -11.52 6.12
N LEU A 117 0.03 -11.80 4.95
CA LEU A 117 -0.24 -10.81 3.93
C LEU A 117 -1.67 -10.30 4.09
N ILE A 118 -1.82 -8.98 4.17
CA ILE A 118 -3.11 -8.30 4.30
C ILE A 118 -3.33 -7.43 3.07
N GLU A 119 -4.37 -7.74 2.30
CA GLU A 119 -4.78 -6.97 1.12
C GLU A 119 -5.92 -6.01 1.47
N PHE A 120 -5.72 -4.71 1.20
CA PHE A 120 -6.68 -3.63 1.50
C PHE A 120 -7.49 -3.16 0.27
N TYR A 121 -7.68 -4.03 -0.75
CA TYR A 121 -8.61 -3.78 -1.86
C TYR A 121 -10.07 -4.01 -1.46
N ALA A 122 -11.03 -3.61 -2.31
CA ALA A 122 -12.46 -3.64 -2.01
C ALA A 122 -12.96 -5.01 -1.48
N SER A 123 -12.45 -6.11 -2.03
CA SER A 123 -12.85 -7.46 -1.60
C SER A 123 -12.08 -7.94 -0.36
N GLY A 124 -10.86 -7.42 -0.14
CA GLY A 124 -9.96 -7.69 0.98
C GLY A 124 -9.45 -9.12 1.08
N ASN A 125 -8.22 -9.35 1.55
CA ASN A 125 -7.75 -10.72 1.83
C ASN A 125 -6.84 -10.75 3.04
N LEU A 126 -6.79 -11.92 3.67
CA LEU A 126 -5.84 -12.23 4.72
C LEU A 126 -5.28 -13.61 4.41
N ILE A 127 -3.96 -13.68 4.22
CA ILE A 127 -3.28 -14.83 3.64
C ILE A 127 -2.13 -15.20 4.57
N LEU A 128 -2.09 -16.47 4.94
CA LEU A 128 -0.99 -17.09 5.68
C LEU A 128 -0.11 -17.85 4.70
N THR A 129 1.19 -17.57 4.70
CA THR A 129 2.18 -18.30 3.90
C THR A 129 3.32 -18.83 4.78
N ASP A 130 4.07 -19.80 4.27
CA ASP A 130 5.38 -20.16 4.82
C ASP A 130 6.48 -19.14 4.45
N ALA A 131 7.72 -19.46 4.79
CA ALA A 131 8.92 -18.64 4.53
C ALA A 131 9.21 -18.43 3.04
N ASN A 132 8.73 -19.30 2.15
CA ASN A 132 8.89 -19.18 0.70
C ASN A 132 7.69 -18.50 0.04
N TYR A 133 6.80 -17.91 0.85
CA TYR A 133 5.54 -17.34 0.41
C TYR A 133 4.59 -18.33 -0.26
N THR A 134 4.75 -19.64 -0.02
CA THR A 134 3.74 -20.63 -0.42
C THR A 134 2.52 -20.52 0.49
N ILE A 135 1.34 -20.35 -0.10
CA ILE A 135 0.08 -20.09 0.60
C ILE A 135 -0.37 -21.35 1.35
N ILE A 136 -0.44 -21.24 2.67
CA ILE A 136 -0.94 -22.29 3.56
C ILE A 136 -2.45 -22.17 3.75
N SER A 137 -2.96 -20.94 3.85
CA SER A 137 -4.38 -20.67 4.08
C SER A 137 -4.71 -19.22 3.72
N LEU A 138 -5.92 -18.96 3.28
CA LEU A 138 -6.41 -17.63 2.89
C LEU A 138 -7.91 -17.50 3.09
N LEU A 139 -8.41 -16.27 3.24
CA LEU A 139 -9.85 -16.02 3.37
C LEU A 139 -10.61 -16.18 2.05
N ARG A 140 -9.98 -15.81 0.93
CA ARG A 140 -10.59 -15.87 -0.39
C ARG A 140 -9.58 -16.32 -1.44
N THR A 141 -9.97 -17.33 -2.22
CA THR A 141 -9.29 -17.71 -3.47
C THR A 141 -9.75 -16.81 -4.61
N HIS A 142 -8.82 -16.33 -5.43
CA HIS A 142 -9.14 -15.60 -6.67
C HIS A 142 -8.09 -15.88 -7.75
N ARG A 143 -8.46 -15.60 -9.00
CA ARG A 143 -7.56 -15.66 -10.16
C ARG A 143 -7.27 -14.25 -10.66
N TYR A 144 -6.05 -14.02 -11.12
CA TYR A 144 -5.66 -12.79 -11.80
C TYR A 144 -5.80 -12.95 -13.31
N ASP A 145 -5.35 -14.09 -13.83
CA ASP A 145 -5.47 -14.52 -15.22
C ASP A 145 -5.62 -16.06 -15.29
N GLU A 146 -5.40 -16.67 -16.46
CA GLU A 146 -5.54 -18.12 -16.66
C GLU A 146 -4.48 -18.93 -15.90
N ASP A 147 -3.26 -18.40 -15.79
CA ASP A 147 -2.09 -19.07 -15.24
C ASP A 147 -1.81 -18.69 -13.77
N THR A 148 -2.28 -17.51 -13.35
CA THR A 148 -1.99 -16.94 -12.03
C THR A 148 -3.20 -16.92 -11.13
N ARG A 149 -3.09 -17.63 -10.00
CA ARG A 149 -4.13 -17.68 -8.96
C ARG A 149 -3.57 -17.53 -7.57
N CYS A 150 -4.33 -16.87 -6.70
CA CYS A 150 -4.08 -16.83 -5.27
C CYS A 150 -4.89 -17.97 -4.62
N ALA A 151 -4.25 -19.12 -4.41
CA ALA A 151 -4.87 -20.33 -3.86
C ALA A 151 -3.90 -21.10 -2.94
N VAL A 152 -4.43 -21.98 -2.08
CA VAL A 152 -3.58 -22.84 -1.20
C VAL A 152 -2.63 -23.69 -2.05
N GLY A 153 -1.36 -23.73 -1.66
CA GLY A 153 -0.28 -24.45 -2.34
C GLY A 153 0.45 -23.64 -3.41
N GLU A 154 -0.11 -22.52 -3.85
CA GLU A 154 0.55 -21.60 -4.79
C GLU A 154 1.50 -20.66 -4.06
N VAL A 155 2.52 -20.14 -4.76
CA VAL A 155 3.33 -19.02 -4.27
C VAL A 155 2.50 -17.74 -4.40
N TYR A 156 2.55 -16.87 -3.39
CA TYR A 156 1.82 -15.60 -3.43
C TYR A 156 2.25 -14.76 -4.65
N PRO A 157 1.31 -14.34 -5.52
CA PRO A 157 1.65 -13.73 -6.80
C PRO A 157 1.96 -12.24 -6.64
N PHE A 158 3.14 -11.91 -6.09
CA PHE A 158 3.57 -10.53 -5.83
C PHE A 158 3.41 -9.59 -7.01
N THR A 159 3.82 -10.01 -8.21
CA THR A 159 3.71 -9.20 -9.43
C THR A 159 2.28 -8.81 -9.74
N HIS A 160 1.29 -9.65 -9.45
CA HIS A 160 -0.11 -9.32 -9.73
C HIS A 160 -0.79 -8.63 -8.54
N ALA A 161 -0.39 -9.00 -7.32
CA ALA A 161 -1.01 -8.52 -6.10
C ALA A 161 -0.43 -7.19 -5.62
N ALA A 162 0.78 -6.83 -6.03
CA ALA A 162 1.51 -5.64 -5.59
C ALA A 162 2.52 -5.19 -6.67
N ASN A 163 2.11 -5.13 -7.93
CA ASN A 163 3.00 -4.82 -9.07
C ASN A 163 3.66 -3.45 -9.00
N LEU A 164 3.14 -2.55 -8.17
CA LEU A 164 3.69 -1.23 -8.03
C LEU A 164 4.94 -1.32 -7.16
N SER A 165 6.10 -1.37 -7.80
CA SER A 165 7.41 -1.28 -7.13
C SER A 165 7.91 0.16 -7.14
N LEU A 166 9.02 0.43 -6.44
CA LEU A 166 9.73 1.71 -6.56
C LEU A 166 10.15 1.99 -8.00
N ASP A 167 10.38 0.97 -8.82
CA ASP A 167 10.70 1.12 -10.25
C ASP A 167 9.52 1.67 -11.07
N SER A 168 8.30 1.64 -10.51
CA SER A 168 7.14 2.33 -11.09
C SER A 168 7.19 3.85 -10.88
N ILE A 169 8.09 4.34 -10.03
CA ILE A 169 8.34 5.77 -9.85
C ILE A 169 9.27 6.23 -10.97
N ILE A 170 8.81 7.20 -11.75
CA ILE A 170 9.65 7.86 -12.75
C ILE A 170 10.73 8.64 -11.99
N SER A 171 11.98 8.24 -12.18
CA SER A 171 13.12 8.72 -11.38
C SER A 171 14.28 9.21 -12.25
N ASP A 172 14.06 9.40 -13.55
CA ASP A 172 15.04 9.95 -14.49
C ASP A 172 14.42 11.01 -15.41
N LYS A 173 15.29 11.87 -15.95
CA LYS A 173 14.89 12.96 -16.87
C LYS A 173 14.18 12.41 -18.11
N ALA A 174 14.71 11.33 -18.69
CA ALA A 174 14.17 10.70 -19.89
C ALA A 174 12.74 10.15 -19.68
N GLY A 175 12.45 9.57 -18.51
CA GLY A 175 11.13 9.10 -18.14
C GLY A 175 10.15 10.25 -17.92
N ILE A 176 10.59 11.36 -17.31
CA ILE A 176 9.77 12.57 -17.17
C ILE A 176 9.39 13.12 -18.55
N GLU A 177 10.37 13.25 -19.46
CA GLU A 177 10.15 13.70 -20.83
C GLU A 177 9.17 12.81 -21.59
N LYS A 178 9.35 11.48 -21.52
CA LYS A 178 8.46 10.51 -22.16
C LYS A 178 7.03 10.60 -21.63
N MET A 179 6.86 10.70 -20.31
CA MET A 179 5.55 10.84 -19.66
C MET A 179 4.82 12.12 -20.09
N LEU A 180 5.55 13.23 -20.22
CA LEU A 180 4.98 14.51 -20.66
C LEU A 180 4.55 14.44 -22.13
N GLN A 181 5.33 13.78 -23.00
CA GLN A 181 4.97 13.58 -24.41
C GLN A 181 3.73 12.69 -24.57
N GLU A 182 3.61 11.60 -23.82
CA GLU A 182 2.44 10.71 -23.86
C GLU A 182 1.14 11.39 -23.36
N SER A 183 1.28 12.35 -22.43
CA SER A 183 0.17 13.15 -21.91
C SER A 183 -0.42 14.11 -22.94
N GLU A 184 0.34 14.52 -23.97
CA GLU A 184 -0.11 15.45 -25.02
C GLU A 184 -0.92 14.75 -26.14
N VAL A 185 -0.89 13.40 -26.22
CA VAL A 185 -1.42 12.62 -27.36
C VAL A 185 -2.86 12.10 -27.18
N LYS A 186 -3.57 12.42 -26.08
CA LYS A 186 -5.02 12.09 -25.95
C LYS A 186 -5.89 13.34 -25.96
N PRO A 187 -6.56 13.58 -27.10
CA PRO A 187 -8.01 13.60 -27.12
C PRO A 187 -8.53 12.67 -28.22
N GLU A 188 -9.13 11.53 -27.84
CA GLU A 188 -10.09 10.89 -28.74
C GLU A 188 -11.34 11.75 -28.75
N GLU A 189 -11.62 12.28 -29.95
CA GLU A 189 -12.80 13.04 -30.30
C GLU A 189 -14.05 12.15 -30.13
N THR A 190 -14.88 12.46 -29.13
CA THR A 190 -16.32 12.20 -29.28
C THR A 190 -16.93 13.45 -29.88
N ASP A 191 -17.22 13.34 -31.15
CA ASP A 191 -17.99 14.27 -31.96
C ASP A 191 -19.35 14.55 -31.29
N ASP A 192 -19.59 15.79 -30.86
CA ASP A 192 -20.78 16.54 -31.27
C ASP A 192 -20.82 17.96 -30.65
N GLN A 193 -20.75 18.92 -31.57
CA GLN A 193 -21.48 20.19 -31.64
C GLN A 193 -21.19 21.36 -30.68
N ALA A 194 -20.70 22.41 -31.36
CA ALA A 194 -21.14 23.81 -31.28
C ALA A 194 -20.58 24.72 -30.16
N SER A 195 -19.56 25.47 -30.61
CA SER A 195 -19.39 26.92 -30.42
C SER A 195 -19.22 27.50 -28.99
N LYS A 196 -17.96 27.84 -28.67
CA LYS A 196 -17.53 29.24 -28.49
C LYS A 196 -16.00 29.35 -28.44
N LYS A 197 -15.46 30.12 -29.38
CA LYS A 197 -14.05 30.54 -29.45
C LYS A 197 -13.69 31.36 -28.20
N GLN A 198 -12.79 30.83 -27.39
CA GLN A 198 -11.80 31.65 -26.66
C GLN A 198 -10.41 31.14 -27.04
N LYS A 199 -9.56 32.06 -27.50
CA LYS A 199 -8.17 31.81 -27.89
C LYS A 199 -7.40 31.25 -26.68
N LYS A 200 -7.24 29.93 -26.58
CA LYS A 200 -6.20 29.34 -25.73
C LYS A 200 -4.85 29.52 -26.43
N LYS A 201 -3.95 30.25 -25.78
CA LYS A 201 -2.52 30.33 -26.12
C LYS A 201 -1.98 28.90 -26.30
N LYS A 202 -1.27 28.67 -27.39
CA LYS A 202 -0.54 27.42 -27.67
C LYS A 202 0.57 27.31 -26.62
N LYS A 203 0.41 26.46 -25.59
CA LYS A 203 1.45 26.20 -24.56
C LYS A 203 2.71 25.66 -25.25
N ARG A 204 3.90 26.13 -24.84
CA ARG A 204 5.19 25.58 -25.33
C ARG A 204 5.38 24.14 -24.83
N LYS A 205 6.14 23.34 -25.57
CA LYS A 205 6.64 22.02 -25.14
C LYS A 205 7.19 22.14 -23.71
N GLY A 206 6.66 21.39 -22.75
CA GLY A 206 7.14 21.36 -21.36
C GLY A 206 6.35 22.18 -20.33
N GLU A 207 5.31 22.93 -20.70
CA GLU A 207 4.54 23.75 -19.74
C GLU A 207 3.53 22.93 -18.90
N GLY A 208 4.01 22.33 -17.79
CA GLY A 208 3.19 21.77 -16.71
C GLY A 208 3.68 22.27 -15.34
N SER A 209 2.79 22.35 -14.34
CA SER A 209 3.24 22.64 -12.97
C SER A 209 4.13 21.51 -12.46
N ILE A 210 5.18 21.84 -11.70
CA ILE A 210 6.05 20.84 -11.06
C ILE A 210 5.23 19.89 -10.19
N LYS A 211 4.21 20.41 -9.49
CA LYS A 211 3.28 19.64 -8.67
C LYS A 211 2.53 18.58 -9.48
N ASP A 212 1.96 18.97 -10.62
CA ASP A 212 1.22 18.03 -11.48
C ASP A 212 2.14 16.96 -12.05
N THR A 213 3.38 17.33 -12.36
CA THR A 213 4.42 16.39 -12.83
C THR A 213 4.77 15.38 -11.75
N LEU A 214 5.04 15.83 -10.52
CA LEU A 214 5.34 14.96 -9.38
C LEU A 214 4.19 13.99 -9.07
N ILE A 215 2.94 14.45 -9.15
CA ILE A 215 1.76 13.61 -8.95
C ILE A 215 1.69 12.47 -9.98
N LYS A 216 2.12 12.72 -11.22
CA LYS A 216 2.16 11.70 -12.27
C LYS A 216 3.37 10.77 -12.14
N MET A 217 4.49 11.27 -11.62
CA MET A 217 5.71 10.48 -11.41
C MET A 217 5.53 9.37 -10.36
N VAL A 218 4.69 9.60 -9.35
CA VAL A 218 4.54 8.69 -8.20
C VAL A 218 3.11 8.14 -8.09
N PRO A 219 2.92 6.82 -8.17
CA PRO A 219 1.59 6.22 -8.03
C PRO A 219 0.93 6.55 -6.68
N TYR A 220 -0.36 6.89 -6.72
CA TYR A 220 -1.18 7.30 -5.58
C TYR A 220 -0.72 8.58 -4.84
N MET A 221 0.17 9.37 -5.44
CA MET A 221 0.52 10.70 -4.91
C MET A 221 -0.73 11.56 -4.76
N THR A 222 -0.89 12.16 -3.60
CA THR A 222 -1.96 13.15 -3.37
C THR A 222 -1.38 14.57 -3.52
N PRO A 223 -2.20 15.57 -3.89
CA PRO A 223 -1.74 16.96 -4.00
C PRO A 223 -1.03 17.48 -2.75
N ILE A 224 -1.53 17.13 -1.56
CA ILE A 224 -0.96 17.55 -0.28
C ILE A 224 0.42 16.92 -0.04
N MET A 225 0.60 15.67 -0.45
CA MET A 225 1.90 15.00 -0.35
C MET A 225 2.90 15.57 -1.35
N ALA A 226 2.46 15.85 -2.58
CA ALA A 226 3.32 16.49 -3.57
C ALA A 226 3.82 17.84 -3.05
N ASP A 227 2.92 18.65 -2.46
CA ASP A 227 3.28 19.93 -1.83
C ASP A 227 4.35 19.75 -0.75
N HIS A 228 4.16 18.76 0.14
CA HIS A 228 5.13 18.47 1.20
C HIS A 228 6.47 17.98 0.64
N CYS A 229 6.47 17.02 -0.29
CA CYS A 229 7.69 16.46 -0.89
C CYS A 229 8.46 17.54 -1.67
N LEU A 230 7.79 18.46 -2.37
CA LEU A 230 8.42 19.60 -3.06
C LEU A 230 9.01 20.60 -2.07
N PHE A 231 8.27 20.93 -1.02
CA PHE A 231 8.76 21.83 0.03
C PHE A 231 10.04 21.28 0.70
N GLU A 232 10.09 19.99 1.02
CA GLU A 232 11.27 19.34 1.64
C GLU A 232 12.53 19.40 0.76
N VAL A 233 12.39 19.44 -0.56
CA VAL A 233 13.52 19.60 -1.49
C VAL A 233 13.79 21.05 -1.88
N GLY A 234 13.01 22.00 -1.35
CA GLY A 234 13.13 23.41 -1.64
C GLY A 234 12.71 23.81 -3.06
N LEU A 235 11.59 23.24 -3.54
CA LEU A 235 10.86 23.67 -4.74
C LEU A 235 9.51 24.26 -4.34
N ASP A 236 9.03 25.31 -5.01
CA ASP A 236 7.68 25.84 -4.78
C ASP A 236 6.68 25.00 -5.60
N GLN A 237 5.56 24.63 -4.98
CA GLN A 237 4.50 23.86 -5.63
C GLN A 237 3.84 24.59 -6.82
N ASN A 238 3.97 25.92 -6.87
CA ASN A 238 3.41 26.75 -7.94
C ASN A 238 4.42 27.02 -9.07
N ASP A 239 5.65 26.53 -8.96
CA ASP A 239 6.65 26.68 -10.02
C ASP A 239 6.22 25.90 -11.27
N ASP A 240 6.55 26.48 -12.43
CA ASP A 240 6.46 25.79 -13.72
C ASP A 240 7.66 24.86 -13.88
N LEU A 241 7.44 23.70 -14.49
CA LEU A 241 8.50 22.75 -14.79
C LEU A 241 9.43 23.31 -15.87
N ASP A 242 10.70 23.46 -15.55
CA ASP A 242 11.78 23.68 -16.51
C ASP A 242 12.65 22.43 -16.61
N LEU A 243 12.55 21.71 -17.73
CA LEU A 243 13.36 20.51 -17.99
C LEU A 243 14.80 20.84 -18.37
N ASP A 244 15.09 22.08 -18.77
CA ASP A 244 16.46 22.51 -19.09
C ASP A 244 17.24 22.88 -17.81
N ASP A 245 16.56 23.09 -16.68
CA ASP A 245 17.16 23.25 -15.35
C ASP A 245 17.45 21.89 -14.69
N ASP A 246 18.67 21.38 -14.88
CA ASP A 246 19.09 20.10 -14.30
C ASP A 246 19.02 20.05 -12.76
N VAL A 247 19.17 21.19 -12.07
CA VAL A 247 19.06 21.26 -10.60
C VAL A 247 17.61 21.09 -10.17
N MET A 248 16.67 21.71 -10.88
CA MET A 248 15.25 21.52 -10.67
C MET A 248 14.84 20.06 -10.90
N VAL A 249 15.31 19.45 -11.99
CA VAL A 249 15.02 18.04 -12.32
C VAL A 249 15.57 17.09 -11.25
N GLU A 250 16.79 17.29 -10.76
CA GLU A 250 17.38 16.48 -9.69
C GLU A 250 16.57 16.58 -8.39
N LYS A 251 16.16 17.81 -8.01
CA LYS A 251 15.30 18.04 -6.85
C LYS A 251 13.94 17.37 -7.01
N LEU A 252 13.34 17.42 -8.20
CA LEU A 252 12.06 16.80 -8.49
C LEU A 252 12.13 15.27 -8.38
N ILE A 253 13.19 14.65 -8.89
CA ILE A 253 13.45 13.20 -8.74
C ILE A 253 13.61 12.86 -7.26
N LYS A 254 14.38 13.66 -6.51
CA LYS A 254 14.53 13.48 -5.07
C LYS A 254 13.20 13.59 -4.33
N ALA A 255 12.34 14.53 -4.71
CA ALA A 255 10.99 14.65 -4.16
C ALA A 255 10.17 13.38 -4.43
N ALA A 256 10.22 12.82 -5.64
CA ALA A 256 9.51 11.59 -5.98
C ALA A 256 9.94 10.39 -5.13
N LEU A 257 11.23 10.29 -4.80
CA LEU A 257 11.78 9.21 -3.97
C LEU A 257 11.53 9.39 -2.47
N LEU A 258 11.11 10.57 -2.01
CA LEU A 258 10.82 10.85 -0.59
C LEU A 258 9.46 10.33 -0.11
N CYS A 259 8.49 10.09 -1.00
CA CYS A 259 7.05 10.06 -0.64
C CYS A 259 6.44 8.75 -0.05
#